data_AF-A0A2E2KN47-F1
#
_entry.id   AF-A0A2E2KN47-F1
#
_cell.length_a   1.000
_cell.length_b   1.000
_cell.length_c   1.000
_cell.angle_alpha   90.00
_cell.angle_beta   90.00
_cell.angle_gamma   90.00
#
_symmetry.space_group_name_H-M   'P 1'
#
loop_
_entity.id
_entity.type
_entity.pdbx_description
1 polymer ?
#
loop_
_entity_poly.entity_id
_entity_poly.type
_entity_poly.pdbx_seq_one_letter_code
_entity_poly.pdbx_strand_id
1 'polypeptide(L)'
;MLTEKEKRDLYEIIEFTIGRDTSIQRNISSFNERTVLAVEEMLNEISRCNGSMKELIVNLVSGSSILAKGWLKRSLNEFNRMLKYKQAALNGYGCMVSVKSYWKNAIIVTTI
;
A
#
# COMPACT_ATOMS: atom_id res chain seq x y z
N MET A 1 7.95 -14.52 5.57
CA MET A 1 8.02 -13.66 6.78
C MET A 1 8.68 -12.33 6.40
N LEU A 2 8.16 -11.21 6.91
CA LEU A 2 8.70 -9.87 6.63
C LEU A 2 9.81 -9.50 7.63
N THR A 3 10.84 -8.83 7.14
CA THR A 3 11.86 -8.16 7.93
C THR A 3 11.29 -6.91 8.62
N GLU A 4 11.93 -6.46 9.69
CA GLU A 4 11.53 -5.22 10.38
C GLU A 4 11.58 -3.97 9.49
N LYS A 5 12.49 -3.95 8.50
CA LYS A 5 12.51 -2.89 7.50
C LYS A 5 11.28 -2.97 6.58
N GLU A 6 10.95 -4.15 6.06
CA GLU A 6 9.78 -4.33 5.19
C GLU A 6 8.47 -3.99 5.93
N LYS A 7 8.34 -4.34 7.21
CA LYS A 7 7.17 -3.96 8.02
C LYS A 7 7.02 -2.44 8.12
N ARG A 8 8.13 -1.72 8.33
CA ARG A 8 8.14 -0.24 8.34
C ARG A 8 7.83 0.35 6.97
N ASP A 9 8.44 -0.17 5.90
CA ASP A 9 8.15 0.28 4.53
C ASP A 9 6.67 0.07 4.19
N LEU A 10 6.08 -1.07 4.59
CA LEU A 10 4.66 -1.34 4.41
C LEU A 10 3.78 -0.36 5.18
N TYR A 11 4.15 -0.01 6.42
CA TYR A 11 3.45 0.98 7.22
C TYR A 11 3.47 2.36 6.56
N GLU A 12 4.63 2.81 6.08
CA GLU A 12 4.75 4.12 5.40
C GLU A 12 3.87 4.17 4.15
N ILE A 13 3.78 3.08 3.39
CA ILE A 13 2.86 2.96 2.25
C ILE A 13 1.40 3.09 2.69
N ILE A 14 1.00 2.41 3.76
CA ILE A 14 -0.37 2.49 4.30
C ILE A 14 -0.66 3.91 4.77
N GLU A 15 0.21 4.48 5.60
CA GLU A 15 0.09 5.85 6.13
C GLU A 15 -0.02 6.88 5.01
N PHE A 16 0.77 6.73 3.96
CA PHE A 16 0.69 7.59 2.80
C PHE A 16 -0.68 7.49 2.10
N THR A 17 -1.20 6.28 2.02
CA THR A 17 -2.35 5.97 1.18
C THR A 17 -3.68 6.30 1.86
N ILE A 18 -3.82 5.97 3.14
CA ILE A 18 -5.05 6.15 3.92
C ILE A 18 -4.89 7.12 5.10
N GLY A 19 -3.71 7.74 5.24
CA GLY A 19 -3.37 8.62 6.35
C GLY A 19 -2.87 7.87 7.58
N ARG A 20 -2.26 8.63 8.51
CA ARG A 20 -1.78 8.10 9.80
C ARG A 20 -2.93 7.52 10.62
N ASP A 21 -2.73 6.31 11.11
CA ASP A 21 -3.66 5.62 12.01
C ASP A 21 -2.90 4.90 13.14
N THR A 22 -3.22 5.26 14.39
CA THR A 22 -2.52 4.75 15.58
C THR A 22 -2.77 3.26 15.84
N SER A 23 -3.90 2.72 15.40
CA SER A 23 -4.22 1.30 15.55
C SER A 23 -3.39 0.45 14.58
N ILE A 24 -3.16 0.93 13.35
CA ILE A 24 -2.28 0.29 12.39
C ILE A 24 -0.83 0.39 12.85
N GLN A 25 -0.41 1.57 13.34
CA GLN A 25 0.95 1.80 13.84
C GLN A 25 1.34 0.85 14.99
N ARG A 26 0.41 0.55 15.89
CA ARG A 26 0.66 -0.39 17.00
C ARG A 26 0.86 -1.84 16.55
N ASN A 27 0.34 -2.20 15.39
CA ASN A 27 0.37 -3.56 14.85
C ASN A 27 1.49 -3.81 13.83
N ILE A 28 2.41 -2.85 13.63
CA ILE A 28 3.52 -2.98 12.66
C ILE A 28 4.31 -4.27 12.88
N SER A 29 4.61 -4.61 14.14
CA SER A 29 5.37 -5.83 14.48
C SER A 29 4.68 -7.12 14.03
N SER A 30 3.35 -7.11 13.90
CA SER A 30 2.51 -8.25 13.49
C SER A 30 2.28 -8.32 11.97
N PHE A 31 2.79 -7.36 11.20
CA PHE A 31 2.64 -7.35 9.75
C PHE A 31 3.23 -8.60 9.12
N ASN A 32 2.46 -9.21 8.23
CA ASN A 32 2.77 -10.48 7.62
C ASN A 32 2.39 -10.47 6.12
N GLU A 33 2.53 -11.62 5.47
CA GLU A 33 2.28 -11.74 4.03
C GLU A 33 0.81 -11.51 3.65
N ARG A 34 -0.13 -11.85 4.54
CA ARG A 34 -1.56 -11.53 4.35
C ARG A 34 -1.78 -10.02 4.41
N THR A 35 -1.08 -9.32 5.31
CA THR A 35 -1.12 -7.86 5.38
C THR A 35 -0.62 -7.24 4.07
N VAL A 36 0.49 -7.74 3.52
CA VAL A 36 1.00 -7.25 2.22
C VAL A 36 -0.02 -7.45 1.11
N LEU A 37 -0.67 -8.61 1.04
CA LEU A 37 -1.70 -8.87 0.03
C LEU A 37 -2.92 -7.96 0.19
N ALA A 38 -3.35 -7.67 1.42
CA ALA A 38 -4.44 -6.72 1.65
C ALA A 38 -4.05 -5.30 1.20
N VAL A 39 -2.83 -4.86 1.48
CA VAL A 39 -2.31 -3.56 1.02
C VAL A 39 -2.17 -3.54 -0.51
N GLU A 40 -1.78 -4.65 -1.11
CA GLU A 40 -1.68 -4.79 -2.56
C GLU A 40 -3.06 -4.63 -3.24
N GLU A 41 -4.09 -5.28 -2.70
CA GLU A 41 -5.46 -5.15 -3.19
C GLU A 41 -6.00 -3.73 -3.00
N MET A 42 -5.70 -3.08 -1.87
CA MET A 42 -6.00 -1.67 -1.63
C MET A 42 -5.36 -0.76 -2.69
N LEU A 43 -4.06 -0.93 -2.98
CA LEU A 43 -3.35 -0.14 -3.98
C LEU A 43 -3.91 -0.37 -5.39
N ASN A 44 -4.25 -1.61 -5.72
CA ASN A 44 -4.89 -1.95 -6.99
C ASN A 44 -6.26 -1.26 -7.13
N GLU A 45 -7.06 -1.19 -6.06
CA GLU A 45 -8.34 -0.49 -6.08
C GLU A 45 -8.15 1.02 -6.27
N ILE A 46 -7.22 1.64 -5.55
CA ILE A 46 -6.89 3.07 -5.71
C ILE A 46 -6.38 3.36 -7.12
N SER A 47 -5.61 2.45 -7.72
CA SER A 47 -5.10 2.64 -9.09
C SER A 47 -6.21 2.78 -10.13
N ARG A 48 -7.41 2.25 -9.87
CA ARG A 48 -8.55 2.34 -10.80
C ARG A 48 -9.14 3.74 -10.87
N CYS A 49 -8.98 4.53 -9.82
CA CYS A 49 -9.58 5.86 -9.67
C CYS A 49 -8.52 6.99 -9.53
N ASN A 50 -7.24 6.65 -9.31
CA ASN A 50 -6.14 7.60 -9.16
C ASN A 50 -5.07 7.31 -10.23
N GLY A 51 -5.02 8.15 -11.26
CA GLY A 51 -4.10 8.00 -12.38
C GLY A 51 -2.62 8.04 -11.99
N SER A 52 -2.26 8.87 -11.00
CA SER A 52 -0.88 8.95 -10.49
C SER A 52 -0.48 7.69 -9.72
N MET A 53 -1.40 7.09 -8.96
CA MET A 53 -1.16 5.79 -8.32
C MET A 53 -1.02 4.68 -9.36
N LYS A 54 -1.87 4.69 -10.39
CA LYS A 54 -1.79 3.75 -11.52
C LYS A 54 -0.43 3.83 -12.22
N GLU A 55 0.01 5.03 -12.55
CA GLU A 55 1.32 5.25 -13.18
C GLU A 55 2.46 4.75 -12.29
N LEU A 56 2.39 5.02 -10.98
CA LEU A 56 3.38 4.54 -10.02
C LEU A 56 3.44 3.00 -10.00
N ILE A 57 2.29 2.32 -9.89
CA ILE A 57 2.23 0.85 -9.93
C ILE A 57 2.76 0.32 -11.27
N VAL A 58 2.32 0.86 -12.41
CA VAL A 58 2.75 0.41 -13.75
C VAL A 58 4.26 0.54 -13.95
N ASN A 59 4.86 1.64 -13.47
CA ASN A 59 6.30 1.87 -13.60
C ASN A 59 7.12 0.87 -12.77
N LEU A 60 6.59 0.45 -11.62
CA LEU A 60 7.22 -0.55 -10.73
C LEU A 60 7.00 -1.99 -11.21
N VAL A 61 5.80 -2.23 -11.71
CA VAL A 61 5.27 -3.54 -12.02
C VAL A 61 5.20 -3.60 -13.53
N SER A 62 6.37 -3.72 -14.16
CA SER A 62 6.56 -3.75 -15.61
C SER A 62 5.42 -4.49 -16.31
N GLY A 63 4.63 -3.76 -17.10
CA GLY A 63 3.55 -4.11 -18.06
C GLY A 63 2.62 -5.31 -17.79
N SER A 64 3.17 -6.46 -17.42
CA SER A 64 2.54 -7.77 -17.31
C SER A 64 2.31 -8.23 -15.86
N SER A 65 2.88 -7.54 -14.86
CA SER A 65 2.94 -8.04 -13.49
C SER A 65 1.84 -7.51 -12.55
N ILE A 66 1.02 -6.53 -12.97
CA ILE A 66 -0.05 -5.94 -12.15
C ILE A 66 -1.15 -6.98 -11.85
N LEU A 67 -1.29 -7.97 -12.74
CA LEU A 67 -2.25 -9.07 -12.57
C LEU A 67 -1.73 -10.19 -11.65
N ALA A 68 -0.43 -10.21 -11.31
CA ALA A 68 0.16 -11.27 -10.51
C ALA A 68 0.16 -10.88 -9.02
N LYS A 69 -0.60 -11.63 -8.20
CA LYS A 69 -0.59 -11.44 -6.74
C LYS A 69 0.83 -11.51 -6.15
N GLY A 70 1.06 -10.71 -5.10
CA GLY A 70 2.33 -10.66 -4.37
C GLY A 70 3.40 -9.82 -5.04
N TRP A 71 3.04 -8.96 -6.00
CA TRP A 71 3.97 -8.01 -6.62
C TRP A 71 4.49 -7.02 -5.58
N LEU A 72 3.65 -6.58 -4.64
CA LEU A 72 4.02 -5.56 -3.66
C LEU A 72 5.15 -6.07 -2.76
N LYS A 73 5.13 -7.35 -2.37
CA LYS A 73 6.21 -7.95 -1.59
C LYS A 73 7.55 -7.89 -2.32
N ARG A 74 7.54 -8.18 -3.63
CA ARG A 74 8.77 -8.20 -4.46
C ARG A 74 9.34 -6.80 -4.70
N SER A 75 8.47 -5.79 -4.73
CA SER A 75 8.84 -4.41 -5.05
C SER A 75 8.73 -3.45 -3.87
N LEU A 76 8.58 -3.94 -2.63
CA LEU A 76 8.16 -3.14 -1.48
C LEU A 76 9.08 -1.93 -1.23
N ASN A 77 10.40 -2.17 -1.23
CA ASN A 77 11.40 -1.14 -0.98
C ASN A 77 11.40 -0.07 -2.10
N GLU A 78 11.35 -0.52 -3.36
CA GLU A 78 11.30 0.38 -4.51
C GLU A 78 10.01 1.18 -4.55
N PHE A 79 8.88 0.54 -4.23
CA PHE A 79 7.57 1.16 -4.18
C PHE A 79 7.56 2.28 -3.14
N ASN A 80 8.04 1.99 -1.93
CA ASN A 80 8.15 2.97 -0.86
C ASN A 80 9.05 4.16 -1.27
N ARG A 81 10.18 3.88 -1.92
CA ARG A 81 11.09 4.93 -2.44
C ARG A 81 10.41 5.84 -3.46
N MET A 82 9.71 5.27 -4.44
CA MET A 82 9.00 6.04 -5.47
C MET A 82 7.83 6.82 -4.89
N LEU A 83 7.12 6.26 -3.93
CA LEU A 83 6.00 6.91 -3.24
C LEU A 83 6.46 8.19 -2.52
N LYS A 84 7.60 8.12 -1.82
CA LYS A 84 8.23 9.29 -1.17
C LYS A 84 8.62 10.37 -2.17
N TYR A 85 9.14 9.99 -3.34
CA TYR A 85 9.50 10.94 -4.38
C TYR A 85 8.28 11.58 -5.06
N LYS A 86 7.21 10.81 -5.28
CA LYS A 86 5.96 11.26 -5.93
C LYS A 86 4.89 11.75 -4.95
N GLN A 87 5.26 12.00 -3.68
CA GLN A 87 4.33 12.32 -2.59
C GLN A 87 3.37 13.49 -2.90
N ALA A 88 3.84 14.52 -3.60
CA ALA A 88 3.03 15.68 -3.97
C ALA A 88 1.99 15.42 -5.08
N ALA A 89 2.11 14.32 -5.84
CA ALA A 89 1.30 14.06 -7.03
C ALA A 89 0.07 13.16 -6.78
N LEU A 90 -0.07 12.57 -5.58
CA LEU A 90 -1.11 11.56 -5.31
C LEU A 90 -2.44 12.16 -4.80
N ASN A 91 -2.65 13.47 -4.98
CA ASN A 91 -3.81 14.26 -4.53
C ASN A 91 -5.14 13.87 -5.25
N GLY A 92 -5.68 12.70 -4.94
CA GLY A 92 -7.00 12.22 -5.36
C GLY A 92 -7.94 12.05 -4.17
N TYR A 93 -8.36 13.16 -3.56
CA TYR A 93 -9.13 13.18 -2.29
C TYR A 93 -10.39 12.30 -2.31
N GLY A 94 -11.14 12.28 -3.42
CA GLY A 94 -12.43 11.55 -3.50
C GLY A 94 -12.28 10.03 -3.41
N CYS A 95 -11.26 9.44 -4.05
CA CYS A 95 -11.06 8.00 -3.98
C CYS A 95 -10.37 7.56 -2.68
N MET A 96 -9.47 8.39 -2.14
CA MET A 96 -8.79 8.13 -0.88
C MET A 96 -9.77 7.95 0.29
N VAL A 97 -10.87 8.70 0.34
CA VAL A 97 -11.84 8.61 1.45
C VAL A 97 -12.58 7.26 1.47
N SER A 98 -13.11 6.82 0.33
CA SER A 98 -13.84 5.54 0.25
C SER A 98 -12.93 4.35 0.52
N VAL A 99 -11.71 4.37 -0.03
CA VAL A 99 -10.70 3.33 0.17
C VAL A 99 -10.23 3.31 1.63
N LYS A 100 -9.99 4.47 2.26
CA LYS A 100 -9.57 4.56 3.66
C LYS A 100 -10.53 3.85 4.61
N SER A 101 -11.83 4.08 4.44
CA SER A 101 -12.84 3.49 5.32
C SER A 101 -12.88 1.96 5.20
N TYR A 102 -12.87 1.44 3.99
CA TYR A 102 -12.96 0.00 3.71
C TYR A 102 -11.68 -0.76 4.09
N TRP A 103 -10.51 -0.27 3.66
CA TRP A 103 -9.26 -1.02 3.77
C TRP A 103 -8.60 -0.91 5.15
N LYS A 104 -8.91 0.11 5.95
CA LYS A 104 -8.45 0.19 7.34
C LYS A 104 -8.82 -1.08 8.13
N ASN A 105 -10.09 -1.48 8.07
CA ASN A 105 -10.57 -2.66 8.80
C ASN A 105 -9.93 -3.95 8.27
N ALA A 106 -9.82 -4.09 6.95
CA ALA A 106 -9.19 -5.24 6.32
C ALA A 106 -7.72 -5.40 6.76
N ILE A 107 -6.95 -4.30 6.76
CA ILE A 107 -5.55 -4.30 7.21
C ILE A 107 -5.46 -4.75 8.68
N ILE A 108 -6.25 -4.16 9.58
CA ILE A 108 -6.25 -4.54 11.00
C ILE A 108 -6.57 -6.02 11.19
N VAL A 109 -7.59 -6.54 10.49
CA VAL A 109 -7.97 -7.96 10.59
C VAL A 109 -6.84 -8.89 10.13
N THR A 110 -6.05 -8.52 9.12
CA THR A 110 -4.90 -9.34 8.69
C THR A 110 -3.69 -9.31 9.62
N THR A 111 -3.68 -8.40 10.61
CA THR A 111 -2.59 -8.22 11.58
C THR A 111 -2.85 -8.89 12.93
N ILE A 112 -4.04 -9.46 13.11
CA ILE A 112 -4.46 -10.30 14.24
C ILE A 112 -4.20 -11.77 13.86
#